data_AF-A0A4Z1CK50-F1
#
_entry.id   AF-A0A4Z1CK50-F1
#
_cell.length_a   1.000
_cell.length_b   1.000
_cell.length_c   1.000
_cell.angle_alpha   90.00
_cell.angle_beta   90.00
_cell.angle_gamma   90.00
#
_symmetry.space_group_name_H-M   'P 1'
#
loop_
_entity.id
_entity.type
_entity.pdbx_description
1 polymer ?
#
loop_
_entity_poly.entity_id
_entity_poly.type
_entity_poly.pdbx_seq_one_letter_code
_entity_poly.pdbx_strand_id
1 'polypeptide(L)'
;MSTSTNVASKSAKTSLNPTSLGIKVGDIFVSSWGWDQTNIDYYEVVALTAASVKVVEVGFTKVGDEFDGMYEQVVPDQTRRSTHVMTKRIRCSNRPYFRVTDYASAGLWDGAPKRRTGRGYGH
;
A
#
# COMPACT_ATOMS: atom_id res chain seq x y z
N MET A 1 15.88 46.03 18.27
CA MET A 1 14.57 45.76 17.64
C MET A 1 14.77 44.61 16.66
N SER A 2 14.45 43.38 17.07
CA SER A 2 14.57 42.21 16.19
C SER A 2 13.25 41.49 16.20
N THR A 3 12.48 41.71 15.13
CA THR A 3 11.16 41.10 14.92
C THR A 3 11.33 39.63 14.58
N SER A 4 11.11 38.75 15.56
CA SER A 4 10.87 37.33 15.28
C SER A 4 9.55 37.19 14.53
N THR A 5 9.64 36.94 13.23
CA THR A 5 8.50 36.65 12.36
C THR A 5 7.86 35.33 12.80
N ASN A 6 6.69 35.46 13.43
CA ASN A 6 5.84 34.35 13.81
C ASN A 6 5.19 33.78 12.54
N VAL A 7 5.70 32.65 12.04
CA VAL A 7 5.11 31.97 10.88
C VAL A 7 3.88 31.21 11.37
N ALA A 8 2.73 31.87 11.29
CA ALA A 8 1.43 31.30 11.60
C ALA A 8 1.19 30.05 10.72
N SER A 9 1.31 28.86 11.33
CA SER A 9 0.88 27.60 10.73
C SER A 9 -0.64 27.63 10.64
N LYS A 10 -1.15 28.03 9.48
CA LYS A 10 -2.57 28.14 9.18
C LYS A 10 -3.20 26.76 9.27
N SER A 11 -4.03 26.56 10.28
CA SER A 11 -4.88 25.37 10.47
C SER A 11 -5.78 25.21 9.25
N ALA A 12 -5.41 24.30 8.35
CA ALA A 12 -6.20 23.92 7.20
C ALA A 12 -7.06 22.71 7.57
N LYS A 13 -8.38 22.84 7.39
CA LYS A 13 -9.37 21.75 7.50
C LYS A 13 -8.75 20.43 7.01
N THR A 14 -8.67 19.44 7.90
CA THR A 14 -7.95 18.16 7.75
C THR A 14 -8.47 17.32 6.57
N SER A 15 -8.23 17.74 5.34
CA SER A 15 -8.24 16.86 4.18
C SER A 15 -6.99 16.00 4.30
N LEU A 16 -7.17 14.70 4.53
CA LEU A 16 -6.08 13.74 4.51
C LEU A 16 -5.49 13.70 3.09
N ASN A 17 -4.35 14.35 2.92
CA ASN A 17 -3.66 14.44 1.65
C ASN A 17 -2.51 13.43 1.65
N PRO A 18 -2.33 12.63 0.59
CA PRO A 18 -1.33 11.56 0.59
C PRO A 18 0.10 12.08 0.76
N THR A 19 0.43 13.21 0.15
CA THR A 19 1.74 13.86 0.32
C THR A 19 2.00 14.30 1.76
N SER A 20 0.96 14.74 2.48
CA SER A 20 1.07 15.10 3.91
C SER A 20 1.28 13.88 4.81
N LEU A 21 0.94 12.68 4.33
CA LEU A 21 1.17 11.40 5.00
C LEU A 21 2.53 10.80 4.63
N GLY A 22 3.35 11.51 3.85
CA GLY A 22 4.66 11.02 3.39
C GLY A 22 4.60 10.04 2.23
N ILE A 23 3.44 9.91 1.56
CA ILE A 23 3.28 9.01 0.41
C ILE A 23 3.83 9.70 -0.85
N LYS A 24 4.62 8.96 -1.62
CA LYS A 24 5.22 9.37 -2.89
C LYS A 24 4.84 8.43 -4.04
N VAL A 25 5.02 8.90 -5.26
CA VAL A 25 4.95 8.05 -6.47
C VAL A 25 6.05 7.00 -6.39
N GLY A 26 5.73 5.75 -6.72
CA GLY A 26 6.58 4.57 -6.56
C GLY A 26 6.44 3.87 -5.21
N ASP A 27 5.70 4.44 -4.24
CA ASP A 27 5.36 3.69 -3.03
C ASP A 27 4.42 2.53 -3.37
N ILE A 28 4.56 1.45 -2.61
CA ILE A 28 3.78 0.24 -2.81
C ILE A 28 2.84 0.08 -1.63
N PHE A 29 1.62 -0.31 -1.93
CA PHE A 29 0.61 -0.71 -0.96
C PHE A 29 0.37 -2.20 -1.11
N VAL A 30 0.14 -2.87 0.02
CA VAL A 30 -0.14 -4.30 0.04
C VAL A 30 -1.49 -4.53 0.68
N SER A 31 -2.32 -5.34 0.01
CA SER A 31 -3.58 -5.82 0.54
C SER A 31 -3.51 -7.32 0.75
N SER A 32 -3.82 -7.75 1.96
CA SER A 32 -4.00 -9.16 2.28
C SER A 32 -5.49 -9.43 2.46
N TRP A 33 -6.03 -10.35 1.67
CA TRP A 33 -7.42 -10.78 1.78
C TRP A 33 -7.48 -12.28 1.50
N GLY A 34 -8.51 -12.94 2.01
CA GLY A 34 -8.61 -14.38 1.86
C GLY A 34 -9.79 -14.90 2.66
N TRP A 35 -10.47 -15.90 2.11
CA TRP A 35 -11.48 -16.64 2.86
C TRP A 35 -10.86 -17.91 3.44
N ASP A 36 -10.29 -18.75 2.57
CA ASP A 36 -9.62 -20.01 2.93
C ASP A 36 -8.09 -19.95 2.69
N GLN A 37 -7.67 -19.26 1.62
CA GLN A 37 -6.26 -18.96 1.33
C GLN A 37 -5.99 -17.47 1.44
N THR A 38 -4.83 -17.10 2.00
CA THR A 38 -4.37 -15.71 1.98
C THR A 38 -3.91 -15.35 0.57
N ASN A 39 -4.62 -14.44 -0.09
CA ASN A 39 -4.17 -13.72 -1.27
C ASN A 39 -3.49 -12.42 -0.84
N ILE A 40 -2.36 -12.11 -1.50
CA ILE A 40 -1.62 -10.87 -1.31
C ILE A 40 -1.58 -10.17 -2.66
N ASP A 41 -2.17 -8.99 -2.73
CA ASP A 41 -2.09 -8.11 -3.90
C ASP A 41 -1.27 -6.88 -3.58
N TYR A 42 -0.42 -6.48 -4.54
CA TYR A 42 0.40 -5.29 -4.45
C TYR A 42 -0.11 -4.21 -5.39
N TYR A 43 0.01 -2.96 -4.95
CA TYR A 43 -0.48 -1.80 -5.66
C TYR A 43 0.59 -0.71 -5.63
N GLU A 44 1.14 -0.32 -6.76
CA GLU A 44 2.11 0.77 -6.84
C GLU A 44 1.40 2.08 -7.11
N VAL A 45 1.78 3.13 -6.38
CA VAL A 45 1.35 4.51 -6.63
C VAL A 45 2.02 5.03 -7.90
N VAL A 46 1.23 5.29 -8.93
CA VAL A 46 1.69 5.92 -10.19
C VAL A 46 1.46 7.42 -10.20
N ALA A 47 0.51 7.91 -9.41
CA ALA A 47 0.26 9.34 -9.28
C ALA A 47 -0.46 9.67 -7.96
N LEU A 48 -0.30 10.91 -7.51
CA LEU A 48 -0.95 11.43 -6.32
C LEU A 48 -1.93 12.54 -6.72
N THR A 49 -3.05 12.62 -6.02
CA THR A 49 -3.99 13.73 -6.12
C THR A 49 -4.18 14.38 -4.75
N ALA A 50 -4.96 15.46 -4.70
CA ALA A 50 -5.15 16.23 -3.46
C ALA A 50 -5.53 15.36 -2.25
N ALA A 51 -6.42 14.38 -2.41
CA ALA A 51 -6.89 13.51 -1.32
C ALA A 51 -6.95 12.02 -1.71
N SER A 52 -6.39 11.63 -2.84
CA SER A 52 -6.45 10.25 -3.34
C SER A 52 -5.13 9.85 -3.99
N VAL A 53 -4.92 8.54 -4.10
CA VAL A 53 -3.77 7.94 -4.77
C VAL A 53 -4.27 7.22 -6.01
N LYS A 54 -3.56 7.39 -7.11
CA LYS A 54 -3.73 6.57 -8.31
C LYS A 54 -2.72 5.44 -8.22
N VAL A 55 -3.23 4.23 -8.16
CA VAL A 55 -2.43 3.02 -8.02
C VAL A 55 -2.68 2.09 -9.19
N VAL A 56 -1.68 1.31 -9.56
CA VAL A 56 -1.82 0.17 -10.49
C VAL A 56 -1.57 -1.11 -9.72
N GLU A 57 -2.29 -2.16 -10.08
CA GLU A 57 -2.00 -3.49 -9.56
C GLU A 57 -0.64 -3.96 -10.07
N VAL A 58 0.13 -4.58 -9.19
CA VAL A 58 1.48 -5.06 -9.46
C VAL A 58 1.53 -6.52 -9.11
N GLY A 59 2.10 -7.31 -10.02
CA GLY A 59 2.41 -8.70 -9.74
C GLY A 59 3.40 -8.82 -8.57
N PHE A 60 3.56 -10.04 -8.10
CA PHE A 60 4.55 -10.36 -7.09
C PHE A 60 5.48 -11.45 -7.62
N THR A 61 6.70 -11.46 -7.10
CA THR A 61 7.63 -12.57 -7.27
C THR A 61 7.89 -13.22 -5.92
N LYS A 62 8.25 -14.50 -5.96
CA LYS A 62 8.58 -15.27 -4.75
C LYS A 62 10.03 -14.97 -4.39
N VAL A 63 10.30 -14.79 -3.10
CA VAL A 63 11.67 -14.58 -2.58
C VAL A 63 12.05 -15.76 -1.71
N GLY A 64 13.01 -16.54 -2.19
CA GLY A 64 13.53 -17.75 -1.55
C GLY A 64 13.25 -18.99 -2.38
N ASP A 65 14.31 -19.78 -2.62
CA ASP A 65 14.25 -21.05 -3.35
C ASP A 65 13.85 -22.24 -2.45
N GLU A 66 13.79 -22.05 -1.13
CA GLU A 66 13.60 -23.13 -0.16
C GLU A 66 12.63 -22.68 0.94
N PHE A 67 11.36 -23.10 0.87
CA PHE A 67 10.47 -23.06 2.03
C PHE A 67 9.60 -24.30 2.09
N ASP A 68 9.52 -24.83 3.32
CA ASP A 68 9.02 -26.11 3.82
C ASP A 68 7.50 -26.37 3.58
N GLY A 69 7.00 -26.07 2.38
CA GLY A 69 5.63 -26.39 1.93
C GLY A 69 4.49 -25.55 2.56
N MET A 70 4.74 -24.80 3.64
CA MET A 70 3.68 -24.21 4.47
C MET A 70 3.41 -22.71 4.21
N TYR A 71 4.42 -21.91 3.82
CA TYR A 71 4.28 -20.47 3.59
C TYR A 71 5.18 -19.98 2.44
N GLU A 72 4.67 -19.05 1.63
CA GLU A 72 5.41 -18.41 0.55
C GLU A 72 5.73 -16.95 0.93
N GLN A 73 6.97 -16.52 0.69
CA GLN A 73 7.35 -15.12 0.82
C GLN A 73 7.26 -14.44 -0.54
N VAL A 74 6.49 -13.36 -0.60
CA VAL A 74 6.27 -12.60 -1.83
C VAL A 74 6.74 -11.15 -1.66
N VAL A 75 7.30 -10.62 -2.73
CA VAL A 75 7.66 -9.21 -2.87
C VAL A 75 7.04 -8.63 -4.12
N PRO A 76 6.70 -7.33 -4.13
CA PRO A 76 6.15 -6.70 -5.31
C PRO A 76 7.16 -6.72 -6.46
N ASP A 77 6.69 -7.07 -7.65
CA ASP A 77 7.48 -7.11 -8.86
C ASP A 77 7.05 -5.97 -9.80
N GLN A 78 7.80 -4.87 -9.76
CA GLN A 78 7.51 -3.66 -10.53
C GLN A 78 7.62 -3.84 -12.05
N THR A 79 8.14 -4.98 -12.52
CA THR A 79 8.14 -5.32 -13.96
C THR A 79 6.78 -5.83 -14.41
N ARG A 80 5.99 -6.43 -13.50
CA ARG A 80 4.67 -7.02 -13.77
C ARG A 80 3.52 -6.08 -13.40
N ARG A 81 3.57 -4.84 -13.89
CA ARG A 81 2.52 -3.84 -13.60
C ARG A 81 1.34 -3.98 -14.54
N SER A 82 0.14 -3.88 -13.99
CA SER A 82 -1.09 -3.78 -14.73
C SER A 82 -1.24 -2.38 -15.35
N THR A 83 -1.90 -2.31 -16.50
CA THR A 83 -2.28 -1.04 -17.13
C THR A 83 -3.54 -0.42 -16.52
N HIS A 84 -4.23 -1.16 -15.65
CA HIS A 84 -5.44 -0.70 -14.99
C HIS A 84 -5.13 0.24 -13.83
N VAL A 85 -5.34 1.53 -14.04
CA VAL A 85 -5.16 2.56 -13.01
C VAL A 85 -6.42 2.69 -12.16
N MET A 86 -6.29 2.41 -10.87
CA MET A 86 -7.33 2.60 -9.87
C MET A 86 -7.11 3.90 -9.09
N THR A 87 -8.16 4.70 -8.92
CA THR A 87 -8.11 5.85 -8.01
C THR A 87 -8.71 5.45 -6.67
N LYS A 88 -7.91 5.50 -5.61
CA LYS A 88 -8.33 5.10 -4.26
C LYS A 88 -8.13 6.26 -3.28
N ARG A 89 -9.16 6.54 -2.49
CA ARG A 89 -9.10 7.62 -1.48
C ARG A 89 -8.23 7.19 -0.33
N ILE A 90 -7.21 7.99 -0.03
CA ILE A 90 -6.32 7.70 1.09
C ILE A 90 -7.03 8.01 2.40
N ARG A 91 -6.82 7.14 3.38
CA ARG A 91 -7.29 7.30 4.74
C ARG A 91 -6.08 7.16 5.66
N CYS A 92 -6.16 7.78 6.82
CA CYS A 92 -5.17 7.62 7.87
C CYS A 92 -5.92 7.45 9.18
N SER A 93 -5.67 6.34 9.85
CA SER A 93 -6.09 6.15 11.24
C SER A 93 -4.84 6.17 12.10
N ASN A 94 -4.09 5.06 12.14
CA ASN A 94 -2.75 5.02 12.74
C ASN A 94 -1.62 4.93 11.68
N ARG A 95 -1.95 4.39 10.51
CA ARG A 95 -1.07 4.32 9.33
C ARG A 95 -1.85 4.73 8.08
N PRO A 96 -1.20 5.23 7.02
CA PRO A 96 -1.85 5.48 5.75
C PRO A 96 -2.33 4.16 5.12
N TYR A 97 -3.61 4.10 4.76
CA TYR A 97 -4.23 2.96 4.11
C TYR A 97 -5.36 3.40 3.17
N PHE A 98 -5.76 2.54 2.25
CA PHE A 98 -6.97 2.72 1.46
C PHE A 98 -7.79 1.43 1.42
N ARG A 99 -9.09 1.53 1.14
CA ARG A 99 -9.94 0.36 0.93
C ARG A 99 -9.84 -0.09 -0.52
N VAL A 100 -9.46 -1.34 -0.74
CA VAL A 100 -9.50 -1.95 -2.08
C VAL A 100 -10.95 -2.30 -2.39
N THR A 101 -11.59 -3.04 -1.48
CA THR A 101 -13.00 -3.47 -1.48
C THR A 101 -13.60 -3.26 -0.08
N ASP A 102 -14.86 -3.63 0.14
CA ASP A 102 -15.50 -3.55 1.46
C ASP A 102 -14.88 -4.50 2.50
N TYR A 103 -14.24 -5.57 2.03
CA TYR A 103 -13.66 -6.61 2.87
C TYR A 103 -12.12 -6.60 2.89
N ALA A 104 -11.50 -5.81 2.00
CA ALA A 104 -10.04 -5.74 1.86
C ALA A 104 -9.55 -4.29 1.93
N SER A 105 -8.51 -4.09 2.73
CA SER A 105 -7.79 -2.82 2.80
C SER A 105 -6.32 -3.01 2.46
N ALA A 106 -5.71 -1.98 1.86
CA ALA A 106 -4.31 -1.96 1.50
C ALA A 106 -3.58 -0.94 2.37
N GLY A 107 -2.54 -1.39 3.06
CA GLY A 107 -1.65 -0.55 3.86
C GLY A 107 -0.36 -0.24 3.11
N LEU A 108 0.30 0.85 3.48
CA LEU A 108 1.63 1.18 2.94
C LEU A 108 2.61 0.03 3.24
N TRP A 109 3.30 -0.44 2.23
CA TRP A 109 4.27 -1.52 2.33
C TRP A 109 5.54 -1.04 3.02
N ASP A 110 5.99 -1.80 4.02
CA ASP A 110 7.16 -1.48 4.84
C ASP A 110 8.51 -1.77 4.17
N GLY A 111 8.52 -2.29 2.93
CA GLY A 111 9.73 -2.77 2.25
C GLY A 111 10.18 -4.17 2.67
N ALA A 112 9.49 -4.80 3.64
CA ALA A 112 9.76 -6.17 4.07
C ALA A 112 8.92 -7.21 3.30
N PRO A 113 9.46 -8.39 2.95
CA PRO A 113 8.70 -9.46 2.29
C PRO A 113 7.46 -9.84 3.10
N LYS A 114 6.33 -10.09 2.44
CA LYS A 114 5.08 -10.48 3.10
C LYS A 114 4.85 -11.98 2.92
N ARG A 115 4.35 -12.63 3.99
CA ARG A 115 3.99 -14.05 4.00
C ARG A 115 2.60 -14.26 3.42
N ARG A 116 2.49 -15.25 2.54
CA ARG A 116 1.26 -15.76 1.95
C ARG A 116 1.13 -17.26 2.28
N THR A 117 -0.09 -17.76 2.49
CA THR A 117 -0.32 -19.21 2.64
C THR A 117 0.00 -19.92 1.33
N GLY A 118 0.90 -20.90 1.38
CA GLY A 118 1.21 -21.75 0.23
C GLY A 118 0.02 -22.65 -0.09
N ARG A 119 -0.20 -22.95 -1.38
CA ARG A 119 -1.31 -23.78 -1.90
C ARG A 119 -1.35 -25.25 -1.40
N GLY A 120 -0.59 -25.62 -0.36
CA GLY A 120 -0.37 -27.00 0.07
C GLY A 120 -1.11 -27.47 1.34
N TYR A 121 -1.79 -26.60 2.09
CA TYR A 121 -2.45 -27.01 3.34
C TYR A 121 -3.83 -26.37 3.49
N GLY A 122 -4.87 -27.14 3.16
CA GLY A 122 -6.24 -27.00 3.63
C GLY A 122 -6.65 -28.32 4.25
N HIS A 123 -7.30 -28.28 5.42
CA HIS A 123 -7.93 -29.46 6.04
C HIS A 123 -9.30 -29.68 5.41
#